data_AF-A0A7X2PMV2-F1
#
_entry.id   AF-A0A7X2PMV2-F1
#
_cell.length_a   1.000
_cell.length_b   1.000
_cell.length_c   1.000
_cell.angle_alpha   90.00
_cell.angle_beta   90.00
_cell.angle_gamma   90.00
#
_symmetry.space_group_name_H-M   'P 1'
#
loop_
_entity.id
_entity.type
_entity.pdbx_description
1 polymer ?
#
loop_
_entity_poly.entity_id
_entity_poly.type
_entity_poly.pdbx_seq_one_letter_code
_entity_poly.pdbx_strand_id
1 'polypeptide(L)'
;MVAPSGPLEATAPELPPYRLGELRTADEKERLRRETGGRIGQCATALSAVEGRVLTAVQAERVNRVRTFAQQARETMDKDPGEARSFAAKGRTFAEALLAELK
;
A
#
# COMPACT_ATOMS: atom_id res chain seq x y z
N MET A 1 4.55 3.02 54.05
CA MET A 1 3.87 2.02 53.19
C MET A 1 3.66 2.65 51.82
N VAL A 2 4.18 2.01 50.75
CA VAL A 2 3.75 2.05 49.33
C VAL A 2 3.61 3.41 48.59
N ALA A 3 4.46 3.60 47.58
CA ALA A 3 4.14 4.29 46.31
C ALA A 3 3.66 3.24 45.29
N PRO A 4 3.24 3.53 44.02
CA PRO A 4 2.80 4.76 43.34
C PRO A 4 1.50 4.53 42.49
N SER A 5 0.92 5.55 41.85
CA SER A 5 0.09 5.35 40.63
C SER A 5 0.26 6.55 39.70
N GLY A 6 1.07 6.35 38.66
CA GLY A 6 1.31 7.34 37.61
C GLY A 6 0.10 7.52 36.69
N PRO A 7 0.08 8.59 35.88
CA PRO A 7 -0.89 8.74 34.81
C PRO A 7 -0.56 7.74 33.70
N LEU A 8 -1.40 6.71 33.57
CA LEU A 8 -1.43 5.83 32.41
C LEU A 8 -2.26 6.46 31.30
N GLU A 9 -1.67 6.40 30.10
CA GLU A 9 -2.34 6.19 28.82
C GLU A 9 -3.16 7.34 28.21
N ALA A 10 -2.49 8.02 27.28
CA ALA A 10 -2.87 7.88 25.87
C ALA A 10 -1.62 8.08 25.01
N THR A 11 -0.84 7.02 24.82
CA THR A 11 0.09 6.91 23.68
C THR A 11 -0.78 6.82 22.42
N ALA A 12 -1.31 7.96 21.98
CA ALA A 12 -1.69 8.12 20.60
C ALA A 12 -0.44 7.80 19.78
N PRO A 13 -0.49 6.91 18.76
CA PRO A 13 0.61 6.83 17.83
C PRO A 13 0.77 8.24 17.26
N GLU A 14 1.90 8.89 17.56
CA GLU A 14 2.32 10.12 16.90
C GLU A 14 2.42 9.79 15.42
N LEU A 15 1.30 9.94 14.71
CA LEU A 15 1.27 10.06 13.27
C LEU A 15 2.16 11.26 13.01
N PRO A 16 3.34 11.09 12.36
CA PRO A 16 4.24 12.20 12.15
C PRO A 16 3.44 13.31 11.47
N PRO A 17 3.52 14.55 11.98
CA PRO A 17 2.75 15.65 11.44
C PRO A 17 3.15 15.77 9.97
N TYR A 18 2.26 15.38 9.07
CA TYR A 18 2.40 15.67 7.65
C TYR A 18 2.23 17.19 7.53
N ARG A 19 3.32 17.94 7.79
CA ARG A 19 3.49 19.35 7.49
C ARG A 19 3.41 19.49 5.98
N LEU A 20 2.20 19.75 5.48
CA LEU A 20 1.82 19.85 4.07
C LEU A 20 2.65 20.86 3.21
N GLY A 21 3.68 21.49 3.76
CA GLY A 21 4.59 22.41 3.05
C GLY A 21 6.08 22.00 3.03
N GLU A 22 6.52 21.02 3.82
CA GLU A 22 7.95 20.61 3.92
C GLU A 22 8.22 19.20 3.32
N LEU A 23 7.17 18.46 2.97
CA LEU A 23 7.18 17.06 2.53
C LEU A 23 7.64 16.84 1.07
N ARG A 24 8.67 17.55 0.63
CA ARG A 24 9.27 17.36 -0.70
C ARG A 24 10.77 17.14 -0.66
N THR A 25 11.33 16.76 0.48
CA THR A 25 12.71 16.29 0.57
C THR A 25 12.87 14.96 -0.17
N ALA A 26 14.01 14.77 -0.84
CA ALA A 26 14.31 13.58 -1.63
C ALA A 26 14.19 12.28 -0.81
N ASP A 27 14.45 12.36 0.49
CA ASP A 27 14.28 11.26 1.46
C ASP A 27 12.82 10.76 1.53
N GLU A 28 11.86 11.67 1.56
CA GLU A 28 10.45 11.28 1.65
C GLU A 28 9.95 10.69 0.33
N LYS A 29 10.43 11.21 -0.80
CA LYS A 29 10.21 10.59 -2.11
C LYS A 29 10.82 9.19 -2.17
N GLU A 30 12.02 9.00 -1.65
CA GLU A 30 12.67 7.68 -1.56
C GLU A 30 11.87 6.73 -0.66
N ARG A 31 11.38 7.20 0.48
CA ARG A 31 10.55 6.41 1.41
C ARG A 31 9.23 6.01 0.75
N LEU A 32 8.53 6.96 0.12
CA LEU A 32 7.33 6.71 -0.66
C LEU A 32 7.62 5.73 -1.80
N ARG A 33 8.76 5.86 -2.47
CA ARG A 33 9.19 4.93 -3.52
C ARG A 33 9.39 3.53 -2.98
N ARG A 34 10.09 3.35 -1.86
CA ARG A 34 10.27 2.03 -1.21
C ARG A 34 8.94 1.43 -0.77
N GLU A 35 8.08 2.21 -0.12
CA GLU A 35 6.74 1.74 0.28
C GLU A 35 5.91 1.32 -0.93
N THR A 36 5.89 2.15 -1.97
CA THR A 36 5.14 1.90 -3.20
C THR A 36 5.68 0.67 -3.92
N GLY A 37 7.00 0.51 -4.01
CA GLY A 37 7.65 -0.66 -4.56
C GLY A 37 7.30 -1.94 -3.79
N GLY A 38 7.29 -1.90 -2.46
CA GLY A 38 6.87 -3.02 -1.62
C GLY A 38 5.39 -3.39 -1.81
N ARG A 39 4.51 -2.40 -2.03
CA ARG A 39 3.08 -2.64 -2.33
C ARG A 39 2.90 -3.23 -3.74
N ILE A 40 3.62 -2.70 -4.73
CA ILE A 40 3.63 -3.25 -6.09
C ILE A 40 4.14 -4.70 -6.07
N GLY A 41 5.17 -5.01 -5.27
CA GLY A 41 5.66 -6.37 -5.08
C GLY A 41 4.59 -7.31 -4.50
N GLN A 42 3.84 -6.86 -3.49
CA GLN A 42 2.71 -7.63 -2.94
C GLN A 42 1.61 -7.86 -3.97
N CYS A 43 1.27 -6.85 -4.79
CA CYS A 43 0.35 -7.02 -5.92
C CYS A 43 0.86 -8.08 -6.90
N ALA A 44 2.14 -8.03 -7.26
CA ALA A 44 2.76 -9.00 -8.17
C ALA A 44 2.70 -10.43 -7.59
N THR A 45 3.01 -10.62 -6.31
CA THR A 45 2.89 -11.93 -5.64
C THR A 45 1.45 -12.46 -5.68
N ALA A 46 0.45 -11.59 -5.42
CA ALA A 46 -0.95 -11.98 -5.50
C ALA A 46 -1.37 -12.36 -6.93
N LEU A 47 -0.89 -11.61 -7.93
CA LEU A 47 -1.09 -11.92 -9.35
C LEU A 47 -0.44 -13.25 -9.74
N SER A 48 0.76 -13.54 -9.26
CA SER A 48 1.40 -14.85 -9.48
C SER A 48 0.67 -15.99 -8.78
N ALA A 49 0.02 -15.74 -7.63
CA ALA A 49 -0.75 -16.76 -6.91
C ALA A 49 -2.04 -17.17 -7.65
N VAL A 50 -2.57 -16.31 -8.52
CA VAL A 50 -3.69 -16.61 -9.40
C VAL A 50 -3.29 -17.06 -10.80
N GLU A 51 -2.03 -16.88 -11.17
CA GLU A 51 -1.51 -17.29 -12.46
C GLU A 51 -1.64 -18.82 -12.58
N GLY A 52 -2.39 -19.27 -13.59
CA GLY A 52 -2.68 -20.69 -13.80
C GLY A 52 -3.90 -21.24 -13.04
N ARG A 53 -4.61 -20.42 -12.26
CA ARG A 53 -5.91 -20.81 -11.68
C ARG A 53 -7.06 -20.48 -12.62
N VAL A 54 -8.14 -21.25 -12.56
CA VAL A 54 -9.39 -20.92 -13.26
C VAL A 54 -10.07 -19.79 -12.50
N LEU A 55 -9.99 -18.59 -13.06
CA LEU A 55 -10.58 -17.39 -12.48
C LEU A 55 -12.00 -17.17 -13.02
N THR A 56 -12.89 -16.70 -12.16
CA THR A 56 -14.20 -16.19 -12.61
C THR A 56 -14.02 -14.86 -13.34
N ALA A 57 -15.02 -14.44 -14.13
CA ALA A 57 -14.98 -13.15 -14.82
C ALA A 57 -14.71 -11.97 -13.87
N VAL A 58 -15.29 -12.01 -12.66
CA VAL A 58 -15.08 -11.00 -11.61
C VAL A 58 -13.64 -11.00 -11.09
N GLN A 59 -13.05 -12.19 -10.89
CA GLN A 59 -11.66 -12.32 -10.45
C GLN A 59 -10.68 -11.86 -11.54
N ALA A 60 -10.93 -12.23 -12.80
CA ALA A 60 -10.11 -11.81 -13.94
C ALA A 60 -10.12 -10.29 -14.13
N GLU A 61 -11.27 -9.64 -13.97
CA GLU A 61 -11.35 -8.16 -13.97
C GLU A 61 -10.56 -7.57 -12.81
N ARG A 62 -10.65 -8.17 -11.61
CA ARG A 62 -9.91 -7.73 -10.43
C ARG A 62 -8.40 -7.86 -10.62
N VAL A 63 -7.93 -8.97 -11.18
CA VAL A 63 -6.53 -9.19 -11.61
C VAL A 63 -6.08 -8.11 -12.59
N ASN A 64 -6.90 -7.81 -13.59
CA ASN A 64 -6.60 -6.75 -14.56
C ASN A 64 -6.51 -5.38 -13.89
N ARG A 65 -7.41 -5.06 -12.94
CA ARG A 65 -7.36 -3.84 -12.14
C ARG A 65 -6.10 -3.77 -11.28
N VAL A 66 -5.75 -4.84 -10.56
CA VAL A 66 -4.52 -4.91 -9.75
C VAL A 66 -3.30 -4.63 -10.61
N ARG A 67 -3.21 -5.27 -11.78
CA ARG A 67 -2.12 -5.08 -12.74
C ARG A 67 -2.06 -3.63 -13.24
N THR A 68 -3.21 -3.07 -13.63
CA THR A 68 -3.33 -1.68 -14.09
C THR A 68 -2.89 -0.70 -13.00
N PHE A 69 -3.37 -0.88 -11.76
CA PHE A 69 -2.99 -0.01 -10.64
C PHE A 69 -1.52 -0.14 -10.28
N ALA A 70 -0.95 -1.34 -10.33
CA ALA A 70 0.49 -1.54 -10.09
C ALA A 70 1.33 -0.86 -11.19
N GLN A 71 0.88 -0.91 -12.43
CA GLN A 71 1.55 -0.24 -13.55
C GLN A 71 1.43 1.27 -13.46
N GLN A 72 0.23 1.80 -13.23
CA GLN A 72 -0.01 3.23 -12.98
C GLN A 72 0.80 3.74 -11.81
N ALA A 73 0.85 2.98 -10.70
CA ALA A 73 1.70 3.34 -9.56
C ALA A 73 3.16 3.49 -9.98
N ARG A 74 3.67 2.59 -10.83
CA ARG A 74 5.07 2.60 -11.29
C ARG A 74 5.36 3.76 -12.26
N GLU A 75 4.42 4.07 -13.15
CA GLU A 75 4.53 5.20 -14.09
C GLU A 75 4.42 6.56 -13.37
N THR A 76 3.47 6.67 -12.45
CA THR A 76 3.28 7.89 -11.65
C THR A 76 4.37 8.02 -10.59
N MET A 77 5.09 6.96 -10.22
CA MET A 77 6.18 6.99 -9.24
C MET A 77 7.28 8.01 -9.55
N ASP A 78 7.54 8.22 -10.84
CA ASP A 78 8.57 9.16 -11.29
C ASP A 78 8.07 10.61 -11.28
N LYS A 79 6.79 10.81 -11.63
CA LYS A 79 6.14 12.13 -11.71
C LYS A 79 5.65 12.61 -10.34
N ASP A 80 4.86 11.77 -9.68
CA ASP A 80 4.22 12.03 -8.39
C ASP A 80 4.19 10.78 -7.48
N PRO A 81 5.17 10.64 -6.57
CA PRO A 81 5.26 9.47 -5.69
C PRO A 81 4.12 9.40 -4.65
N GLY A 82 3.43 10.51 -4.37
CA GLY A 82 2.27 10.54 -3.49
C GLY A 82 1.06 9.88 -4.16
N GLU A 83 0.82 10.21 -5.42
CA GLU A 83 -0.25 9.58 -6.21
C GLU A 83 0.08 8.11 -6.54
N ALA A 84 1.34 7.80 -6.83
CA ALA A 84 1.83 6.43 -6.99
C ALA A 84 1.52 5.52 -5.78
N ARG A 85 1.74 6.03 -4.57
CA ARG A 85 1.39 5.32 -3.32
C ARG A 85 -0.10 5.03 -3.23
N SER A 86 -0.94 5.95 -3.69
CA SER A 86 -2.40 5.79 -3.71
C SER A 86 -2.83 4.71 -4.69
N PHE A 87 -2.25 4.68 -5.89
CA PHE A 87 -2.49 3.60 -6.86
C PHE A 87 -2.02 2.24 -6.33
N ALA A 88 -0.83 2.17 -5.74
CA ALA A 88 -0.32 0.92 -5.17
C ALA A 88 -1.15 0.46 -3.96
N ALA A 89 -1.67 1.37 -3.15
CA ALA A 89 -2.61 1.04 -2.07
C ALA A 89 -3.91 0.42 -2.62
N LYS A 90 -4.51 1.03 -3.64
CA LYS A 90 -5.71 0.51 -4.30
C LYS A 90 -5.45 -0.89 -4.88
N GLY A 91 -4.37 -1.04 -5.65
CA GLY A 91 -3.95 -2.32 -6.20
C GLY A 91 -3.79 -3.40 -5.12
N ARG A 92 -3.19 -3.05 -3.99
CA ARG A 92 -3.03 -3.97 -2.86
C ARG A 92 -4.38 -4.38 -2.28
N THR A 93 -5.31 -3.46 -2.05
CA THR A 93 -6.66 -3.80 -1.56
C THR A 93 -7.37 -4.79 -2.49
N PHE A 94 -7.28 -4.57 -3.81
CA PHE A 94 -7.84 -5.51 -4.78
C PHE A 94 -7.12 -6.86 -4.78
N ALA A 95 -5.80 -6.86 -4.60
CA ALA A 95 -5.00 -8.07 -4.49
C ALA A 95 -5.33 -8.89 -3.23
N GLU A 96 -5.49 -8.23 -2.08
CA GLU A 96 -5.92 -8.86 -0.83
C GLU A 96 -7.34 -9.41 -0.93
N ALA A 97 -8.27 -8.66 -1.53
CA ALA A 97 -9.63 -9.13 -1.79
C ALA A 97 -9.66 -10.34 -2.74
N LEU A 98 -8.83 -10.31 -3.79
CA LEU A 98 -8.67 -11.42 -4.72
C LEU A 98 -8.13 -12.67 -4.00
N LEU A 99 -7.08 -12.53 -3.19
CA LEU A 99 -6.52 -13.61 -2.37
C LEU A 99 -7.52 -14.18 -1.37
N ALA A 100 -8.37 -13.34 -0.78
CA ALA A 100 -9.43 -13.77 0.11
C ALA A 100 -10.51 -14.58 -0.61
N GLU A 101 -10.84 -14.25 -1.86
CA GLU A 101 -11.79 -14.99 -2.71
C GLU A 101 -11.24 -16.32 -3.24
N LEU A 102 -9.93 -16.54 -3.16
CA LEU A 102 -9.25 -17.75 -3.64
C LEU A 102 -8.97 -18.78 -2.54
N LYS A 103 -9.36 -18.44 -1.31
CA LYS A 103 -9.27 -19.26 -0.11
C LYS A 103 -10.56 -20.04 0.07
#